data_AF-A0A2V8YZ23-F1
#
_entry.id   AF-A0A2V8YZ23-F1
#
_cell.length_a   1.000
_cell.length_b   1.000
_cell.length_c   1.000
_cell.angle_alpha   90.00
_cell.angle_beta   90.00
_cell.angle_gamma   90.00
#
_symmetry.space_group_name_H-M   'P 1'
#
loop_
_entity.id
_entity.type
_entity.pdbx_description
1 polymer ?
#
loop_
_entity_poly.entity_id
_entity_poly.type
_entity_poly.pdbx_seq_one_letter_code
_entity_poly.pdbx_strand_id
1 'polypeptide(L)'
;MPRYLTQHTLACLSRQGAEALAQRMQAGGTARAERVLVNMLEGKMFAEFRADSREALEGWLKTEGMHFDFLVRIEWEMQGDKLQPAE
;
A
#
# COMPACT_ATOMS: atom_id res chain seq x y z
N MET A 1 -1.77 -9.42 11.38
CA MET A 1 -0.76 -9.30 10.31
C MET A 1 -0.22 -7.88 10.36
N PRO A 2 1.12 -7.68 10.44
CA PRO A 2 1.72 -6.35 10.44
C PRO A 2 1.20 -5.47 9.30
N ARG A 3 1.09 -4.17 9.58
CA ARG A 3 0.73 -3.16 8.59
C ARG A 3 1.97 -2.52 8.00
N TYR A 4 1.87 -2.20 6.71
CA TYR A 4 2.94 -1.56 5.95
C TYR A 4 2.36 -0.42 5.13
N LEU A 5 3.08 0.69 5.04
CA LEU A 5 2.78 1.78 4.15
C LEU A 5 3.73 1.74 2.96
N THR A 6 3.19 1.79 1.76
CA THR A 6 3.95 1.95 0.52
C THR A 6 3.58 3.25 -0.17
N GLN A 7 4.55 3.83 -0.90
CA GLN A 7 4.31 4.87 -1.90
C GLN A 7 4.66 4.33 -3.27
N HIS A 8 3.82 4.63 -4.26
CA HIS A 8 4.02 4.28 -5.66
C HIS A 8 3.93 5.52 -6.53
N THR A 9 4.76 5.56 -7.58
CA THR A 9 4.62 6.54 -8.67
C THR A 9 3.69 5.96 -9.74
N LEU A 10 2.61 6.67 -10.06
CA LEU A 10 1.58 6.25 -11.02
C LEU A 10 1.91 6.63 -12.48
N ALA A 11 2.98 7.37 -12.71
CA ALA A 11 3.36 7.84 -14.05
C ALA A 11 2.15 8.45 -14.81
N CYS A 12 1.91 8.02 -16.05
CA CYS A 12 0.82 8.49 -16.90
C CYS A 12 -0.49 7.70 -16.73
N LEU A 13 -0.69 6.97 -15.62
CA LEU A 13 -1.93 6.23 -15.40
C LEU A 13 -3.14 7.18 -15.42
N SER A 14 -4.19 6.76 -16.13
CA SER A 14 -5.49 7.41 -16.03
C SER A 14 -6.14 7.11 -14.68
N ARG A 15 -7.20 7.85 -14.31
CA ARG A 15 -7.99 7.54 -13.11
C ARG A 15 -8.48 6.09 -13.10
N GLN A 16 -8.93 5.59 -14.25
CA GLN A 16 -9.39 4.20 -14.40
C GLN A 16 -8.23 3.19 -14.23
N GLY A 17 -7.05 3.51 -14.75
CA GLY A 17 -5.86 2.69 -14.54
C GLY A 17 -5.45 2.62 -13.06
N ALA A 18 -5.49 3.75 -12.37
CA ALA A 18 -5.23 3.80 -10.93
C ALA A 18 -6.30 3.03 -10.12
N GLU A 19 -7.56 3.09 -10.54
CA GLU A 19 -8.66 2.33 -9.94
C GLU A 19 -8.48 0.81 -10.11
N ALA A 20 -8.13 0.36 -11.32
CA ALA A 20 -7.82 -1.05 -11.57
C ALA A 20 -6.61 -1.53 -10.77
N LEU A 21 -5.57 -0.71 -10.63
CA LEU A 21 -4.42 -1.01 -9.78
C LEU A 21 -4.82 -1.15 -8.31
N ALA A 22 -5.62 -0.21 -7.79
CA ALA A 22 -6.12 -0.25 -6.42
C ALA A 22 -6.98 -1.50 -6.14
N GLN A 23 -7.83 -1.89 -7.09
CA GLN A 23 -8.64 -3.11 -6.98
C GLN A 23 -7.77 -4.37 -6.90
N ARG A 24 -6.70 -4.46 -7.71
CA ARG A 24 -5.72 -5.55 -7.62
C ARG A 24 -5.02 -5.58 -6.26
N MET A 25 -4.63 -4.42 -5.73
CA MET A 25 -4.04 -4.30 -4.39
C MET A 25 -4.99 -4.78 -3.28
N GLN A 26 -6.29 -4.50 -3.39
CA GLN A 26 -7.30 -4.92 -2.42
C GLN A 26 -7.70 -6.40 -2.56
N ALA A 27 -7.57 -6.97 -3.75
CA ALA A 27 -7.85 -8.38 -4.03
C ALA A 27 -6.67 -9.32 -3.70
N GLY A 28 -5.53 -8.76 -3.29
CA GLY A 28 -4.35 -9.54 -2.91
C GLY A 28 -4.62 -10.48 -1.74
N GLY A 29 -4.14 -11.72 -1.86
CA GLY A 29 -4.35 -12.77 -0.86
C GLY A 29 -3.46 -12.59 0.37
N THR A 30 -2.19 -12.97 0.24
CA THR A 30 -1.19 -12.92 1.34
C THR A 30 -0.68 -11.51 1.65
N ALA A 31 -0.90 -10.56 0.74
CA ALA A 31 -0.66 -9.14 0.93
C ALA A 31 -1.88 -8.38 0.41
N ARG A 32 -2.61 -7.73 1.31
CA ARG A 32 -3.87 -7.06 0.99
C ARG A 32 -3.80 -5.60 1.37
N ALA A 33 -4.08 -4.71 0.42
CA ALA A 33 -4.27 -3.29 0.73
C ALA A 33 -5.63 -3.09 1.43
N GLU A 34 -5.61 -2.46 2.60
CA GLU A 34 -6.81 -2.06 3.33
C GLU A 34 -7.26 -0.66 2.97
N ARG A 35 -6.29 0.20 2.66
CA ARG A 35 -6.52 1.58 2.25
C ARG A 35 -5.62 1.94 1.09
N VAL A 36 -6.19 2.60 0.09
CA VAL A 36 -5.47 3.14 -1.05
C VAL A 36 -5.88 4.59 -1.23
N LEU A 37 -4.89 5.48 -1.28
CA LEU A 37 -5.04 6.91 -1.48
C LEU A 37 -4.31 7.30 -2.76
N VAL A 38 -4.94 8.11 -3.61
CA VAL A 38 -4.39 8.47 -4.92
C VAL A 38 -4.39 9.99 -5.08
N ASN A 39 -3.24 10.54 -5.45
CA ASN A 39 -3.08 11.90 -5.95
C ASN A 39 -2.80 11.84 -7.46
N MET A 40 -3.80 12.15 -8.28
CA MET A 40 -3.66 12.16 -9.74
C MET A 40 -2.87 13.36 -10.27
N LEU A 41 -2.79 14.46 -9.50
CA LEU A 41 -2.06 15.66 -9.91
C LEU A 41 -0.54 15.44 -9.85
N GLU A 42 -0.07 14.80 -8.78
CA GLU A 42 1.36 14.48 -8.59
C GLU A 42 1.73 13.08 -9.09
N GLY A 43 0.74 12.29 -9.52
CA GLY A 43 0.95 10.91 -9.95
C GLY A 43 1.46 10.02 -8.82
N LYS A 44 0.89 10.14 -7.62
CA LYS A 44 1.29 9.39 -6.43
C LYS A 44 0.16 8.52 -5.89
N MET A 45 0.51 7.36 -5.38
CA MET A 45 -0.39 6.47 -4.66
C MET A 45 0.25 6.05 -3.35
N PHE A 46 -0.54 6.05 -2.30
CA PHE A 46 -0.16 5.51 -1.00
C PHE A 46 -1.09 4.34 -0.68
N ALA A 47 -0.52 3.22 -0.26
CA ALA A 47 -1.30 2.05 0.07
C ALA A 47 -0.86 1.48 1.42
N GLU A 48 -1.84 1.20 2.27
CA GLU A 48 -1.65 0.52 3.54
C GLU A 48 -1.96 -0.96 3.34
N PHE A 49 -0.96 -1.81 3.48
CA PHE A 49 -1.05 -3.26 3.32
C PHE A 49 -1.02 -3.98 4.65
N ARG A 50 -1.76 -5.10 4.74
CA ARG A 50 -1.49 -6.18 5.69
C ARG A 50 -0.75 -7.30 4.98
N ALA A 51 0.33 -7.79 5.59
CA ALA A 51 1.08 -8.95 5.12
C ALA A 51 1.75 -9.65 6.31
N ASP A 52 2.16 -10.92 6.12
CA ASP A 52 2.82 -11.71 7.17
C ASP A 52 4.22 -11.19 7.54
N SER A 53 4.95 -10.65 6.55
CA SER A 53 6.25 -10.02 6.75
C SER A 53 6.53 -8.98 5.67
N ARG A 54 7.63 -8.22 5.83
CA ARG A 54 8.10 -7.25 4.84
C ARG A 54 8.45 -7.96 3.54
N GLU A 55 9.19 -9.05 3.64
CA GLU A 55 9.67 -9.86 2.51
C GLU A 55 8.50 -10.48 1.74
N ALA A 56 7.45 -10.90 2.45
CA ALA A 56 6.23 -11.42 1.84
C ALA A 56 5.52 -10.35 1.00
N LEU A 57 5.41 -9.13 1.54
CA LEU A 57 4.84 -7.99 0.81
C LEU A 57 5.69 -7.59 -0.40
N GLU A 58 7.01 -7.46 -0.22
CA GLU A 58 7.93 -7.13 -1.31
C GLU A 58 7.89 -8.18 -2.43
N GLY A 59 7.86 -9.47 -2.07
CA GLY A 59 7.75 -10.57 -3.02
C GLY A 59 6.43 -10.57 -3.79
N TRP A 60 5.32 -10.28 -3.10
CA TRP A 60 4.01 -10.15 -3.73
C TRP A 60 3.94 -8.94 -4.68
N LEU A 61 4.35 -7.76 -4.23
CA LEU A 61 4.41 -6.55 -5.05
C LEU A 61 5.25 -6.75 -6.31
N LYS A 62 6.39 -7.43 -6.18
CA LYS A 62 7.25 -7.80 -7.31
C LYS A 62 6.53 -8.73 -8.30
N THR A 63 5.84 -9.76 -7.79
CA THR A 63 5.07 -10.70 -8.63
C THR A 63 3.97 -10.00 -9.41
N GLU A 64 3.31 -9.02 -8.78
CA GLU A 64 2.27 -8.22 -9.41
C GLU A 64 2.81 -7.13 -10.36
N GLY A 65 4.14 -6.99 -10.49
CA GLY A 65 4.77 -5.94 -11.28
C GLY A 65 4.57 -4.53 -10.70
N MET A 66 4.31 -4.43 -9.39
CA MET A 66 4.04 -3.18 -8.70
C MET A 66 5.32 -2.64 -8.05
N HIS A 67 5.92 -1.61 -8.65
CA HIS A 67 7.07 -0.92 -8.06
C HIS A 67 6.63 0.03 -6.95
N PHE A 68 7.44 0.16 -5.89
CA PHE A 68 7.24 1.13 -4.82
C PHE A 68 8.49 1.97 -4.63
N ASP A 69 8.30 3.25 -4.33
CA ASP A 69 9.39 4.19 -4.04
C ASP A 69 9.93 3.99 -2.62
N PHE A 70 9.01 3.69 -1.66
CA PHE A 70 9.37 3.24 -0.33
C PHE A 70 8.33 2.25 0.22
N LEU A 71 8.78 1.46 1.19
CA LEU A 71 7.97 0.57 2.00
C LEU A 71 8.46 0.68 3.44
N VAL A 72 7.53 0.95 4.37
CA VAL A 72 7.81 1.05 5.80
C VAL A 72 6.78 0.26 6.59
N ARG A 73 7.20 -0.36 7.69
CA ARG A 73 6.28 -0.98 8.65
C ARG A 73 5.60 0.11 9.47
N ILE A 74 4.29 0.02 9.63
CA ILE A 74 3.55 0.86 10.56
C ILE A 74 3.61 0.14 11.91
N GLU A 75 4.40 0.69 12.84
CA GLU A 75 4.55 0.13 14.19
C GLU A 75 3.61 0.79 15.20
N TRP A 76 3.33 2.08 15.00
CA TRP A 76 2.49 2.90 15.87
C TRP A 76 1.58 3.80 15.03
N GLU A 77 0.38 4.06 15.53
CA GLU A 77 -0.56 5.00 14.92
C GLU A 77 -1.28 5.83 15.99
N MET A 78 -1.73 7.03 15.61
CA MET A 78 -2.56 7.84 16.49
C MET A 78 -3.98 7.28 16.52
N GLN A 79 -4.45 6.90 17.70
CA GLN A 79 -5.85 6.60 17.95
C GLN A 79 -6.36 7.53 19.04
N GLY A 80 -7.22 8.48 18.67
CA GLY A 80 -7.61 9.59 19.53
C GLY A 80 -6.43 10.54 19.77
N ASP A 81 -6.05 10.73 21.04
CA ASP A 81 -4.98 11.63 21.49
C ASP A 81 -3.67 10.89 21.83
N LYS A 82 -3.58 9.59 21.54
CA LYS A 82 -2.42 8.76 21.91
C LYS A 82 -1.87 7.96 20.75
N LEU A 83 -0.55 7.79 20.73
CA LEU A 83 0.13 6.78 19.92
C LEU A 83 -0.13 5.40 20.52
N GLN A 84 -0.63 4.48 19.71
CA GLN A 84 -0.90 3.09 20.06
C GLN A 84 -0.20 2.16 19.06
N PRO A 85 0.16 0.93 19.44
CA PRO A 85 0.69 -0.05 18.49
C PRO A 85 -0.30 -0.25 17.35
N ALA A 86 0.20 -0.27 16.11
CA ALA A 86 -0.65 -0.51 14.96
C ALA A 86 -1.03 -2.00 14.88
N GLU A 87 -2.34 -2.29 14.97
CA GLU A 87 -2.90 -3.64 14.89
C GLU A 87 -3.02 -4.15 13.45
#